data_AF-A0A679FM60-F1
#
_entry.id   AF-A0A679FM60-F1
#
_cell.length_a   1.000
_cell.length_b   1.000
_cell.length_c   1.000
_cell.angle_alpha   90.00
_cell.angle_beta   90.00
_cell.angle_gamma   90.00
#
_symmetry.space_group_name_H-M   'P 1'
#
loop_
_entity.id
_entity.type
_entity.pdbx_description
1 polymer ?
#
loop_
_entity_poly.entity_id
_entity_poly.type
_entity_poly.pdbx_seq_one_letter_code
_entity_poly.pdbx_strand_id
1 'polypeptide(L)'
;MEGVNRIPRQRGYEARDREEIMKTAKYLHEEGYSQVKIAMMLGISRGTLMRWNKDQGVFQTRAPGEAGKLAVKKYGYNENYFSNIRTPNQAYLVGYILGDGTLYDRKKSKRLVLTVAETDKDLLYSIAREMNIAPEAVKFRKNNTCNEQNKYSLTISCTKICNDLMRLGISPKKTGKEPWITI
;
A
#
# COMPACT_ATOMS: atom_id res chain seq x y z
N MET A 1 50.09 -3.19 25.94
CA MET A 1 49.54 -2.19 25.01
C MET A 1 48.97 -2.95 23.82
N GLU A 2 47.66 -3.18 23.79
CA GLU A 2 47.00 -3.95 22.74
C GLU A 2 47.01 -3.15 21.42
N GLY A 3 47.55 -3.77 20.37
CA GLY A 3 47.66 -3.18 19.05
C GLY A 3 46.28 -2.97 18.43
N VAL A 4 45.86 -1.71 18.33
CA VAL A 4 44.66 -1.29 17.59
C VAL A 4 44.82 -1.71 16.14
N ASN A 5 44.00 -2.67 15.69
CA ASN A 5 44.01 -3.19 14.34
C ASN A 5 43.60 -2.10 13.33
N ARG A 6 44.59 -1.50 12.66
CA ARG A 6 44.41 -0.44 11.64
C ARG A 6 44.24 -1.05 10.25
N ILE A 7 43.27 -1.94 10.06
CA ILE A 7 42.88 -2.33 8.69
C ILE A 7 42.16 -1.12 8.09
N PRO A 8 42.67 -0.53 6.98
CA PRO A 8 41.94 0.52 6.28
C PRO A 8 40.59 -0.07 5.87
N ARG A 9 39.47 0.57 6.26
CA ARG A 9 38.14 0.13 5.83
C ARG A 9 38.11 0.16 4.31
N GLN A 10 38.23 -1.02 3.70
CA GLN A 10 38.15 -1.19 2.25
C GLN A 10 36.79 -0.67 1.81
N ARG A 11 36.78 0.32 0.92
CA ARG A 11 35.53 0.87 0.39
C ARG A 11 34.92 -0.22 -0.48
N GLY A 12 33.80 -0.79 -0.04
CA GLY A 12 33.13 -1.92 -0.71
C GLY A 12 32.48 -1.58 -2.06
N TYR A 13 32.69 -0.36 -2.57
CA TYR A 13 32.28 0.03 -3.91
C TYR A 13 33.52 0.21 -4.76
N GLU A 14 33.52 -0.42 -5.95
CA GLU A 14 34.47 -0.11 -7.03
C GLU A 14 34.44 1.41 -7.29
N ALA A 15 35.45 1.97 -7.95
CA ALA A 15 35.59 3.41 -8.22
C ALA A 15 34.47 3.96 -9.15
N ARG A 16 33.21 3.84 -8.75
CA ARG A 16 32.03 4.44 -9.33
C ARG A 16 31.94 5.87 -8.81
N ASP A 17 31.59 6.78 -9.70
CA ASP A 17 31.44 8.18 -9.37
C ASP A 17 30.34 8.36 -8.32
N ARG A 18 30.72 9.02 -7.21
CA ARG A 18 29.83 9.32 -6.08
C ARG A 18 28.52 9.97 -6.55
N GLU A 19 28.61 10.80 -7.58
CA GLU A 19 27.50 11.53 -8.17
C GLU A 19 26.52 10.60 -8.90
N GLU A 20 27.04 9.66 -9.71
CA GLU A 20 26.20 8.67 -10.39
C GLU A 20 25.45 7.78 -9.40
N ILE A 21 26.13 7.30 -8.35
CA ILE A 21 25.50 6.47 -7.32
C ILE A 21 24.36 7.23 -6.64
N MET A 22 24.55 8.52 -6.35
CA MET A 22 23.52 9.33 -5.72
C MET A 22 22.36 9.66 -6.67
N LYS A 23 22.64 9.82 -7.98
CA LYS A 23 21.60 9.96 -9.01
C LYS A 23 20.74 8.71 -9.11
N THR A 24 21.36 7.52 -9.13
CA THR A 24 20.64 6.24 -9.09
C THR A 24 19.89 6.05 -7.78
N ALA A 25 20.47 6.46 -6.65
CA ALA A 25 19.78 6.40 -5.35
C ALA A 25 18.52 7.27 -5.33
N LYS A 26 18.56 8.47 -5.94
CA LYS A 26 17.39 9.34 -6.10
C LYS A 26 16.28 8.66 -6.91
N TYR A 27 16.63 8.12 -8.07
CA TYR A 27 15.69 7.40 -8.92
C TYR A 27 15.05 6.21 -8.19
N LEU A 28 15.87 5.37 -7.54
CA LEU A 28 15.35 4.24 -6.76
C LEU A 28 14.49 4.67 -5.56
N HIS A 29 14.80 5.84 -4.98
CA HIS A 29 13.96 6.41 -3.93
C HIS A 29 12.59 6.82 -4.50
N GLU A 30 12.54 7.51 -5.64
CA GLU A 30 11.31 7.90 -6.32
C GLU A 30 10.44 6.69 -6.68
N GLU A 31 11.05 5.59 -7.13
CA GLU A 31 10.41 4.29 -7.39
C GLU A 31 9.84 3.59 -6.14
N GLY A 32 10.06 4.14 -4.95
CA GLY A 32 9.45 3.63 -3.71
C GLY A 32 10.32 2.63 -2.93
N TYR A 33 11.56 2.39 -3.35
CA TYR A 33 12.46 1.49 -2.62
C TYR A 33 12.88 2.06 -1.26
N SER A 34 13.08 1.18 -0.28
CA SER A 34 13.58 1.56 1.04
C SER A 34 15.07 1.86 1.00
N GLN A 35 15.56 2.72 1.88
CA GLN A 35 16.99 3.07 1.97
C GLN A 35 17.90 1.84 2.15
N VAL A 36 17.42 0.82 2.87
CA VAL A 36 18.13 -0.45 3.06
C VAL A 36 18.27 -1.20 1.73
N LYS A 37 17.18 -1.28 0.97
CA LYS A 37 17.16 -1.97 -0.32
C LYS A 37 17.97 -1.21 -1.38
N ILE A 38 17.90 0.12 -1.38
CA ILE A 38 18.73 0.99 -2.22
C ILE A 38 20.22 0.77 -1.92
N ALA A 39 20.61 0.79 -0.64
CA ALA A 39 21.99 0.56 -0.24
C ALA A 39 22.50 -0.82 -0.69
N MET A 40 21.66 -1.86 -0.55
CA MET A 40 21.96 -3.21 -1.03
C MET A 40 22.11 -3.28 -2.55
N MET A 41 21.20 -2.66 -3.32
CA MET A 41 21.27 -2.63 -4.79
C MET A 41 22.52 -1.89 -5.30
N LEU A 42 22.94 -0.84 -4.60
CA LEU A 42 24.09 -0.02 -4.96
C LEU A 42 25.43 -0.58 -4.43
N GLY A 43 25.40 -1.67 -3.65
CA GLY A 43 26.61 -2.26 -3.05
C GLY A 43 27.27 -1.38 -1.98
N ILE A 44 26.53 -0.43 -1.39
CA ILE A 44 27.05 0.48 -0.36
C ILE A 44 26.40 0.23 0.99
N SER A 45 27.07 0.62 2.07
CA SER A 45 26.44 0.57 3.40
C SER A 45 25.32 1.62 3.51
N ARG A 46 24.25 1.30 4.25
CA ARG A 46 23.18 2.27 4.56
C ARG A 46 23.72 3.56 5.18
N GLY A 47 24.74 3.44 6.03
CA GLY A 47 25.39 4.59 6.67
C GLY A 47 26.09 5.50 5.66
N THR A 48 26.75 4.92 4.65
CA THR A 48 27.36 5.67 3.54
C THR A 48 26.31 6.43 2.75
N LEU A 49 25.24 5.76 2.33
CA LEU A 49 24.13 6.37 1.61
C LEU A 49 23.52 7.56 2.40
N MET A 50 23.26 7.35 3.70
CA MET A 50 22.68 8.39 4.56
C MET A 50 23.62 9.59 4.75
N ARG A 51 24.92 9.35 4.91
CA ARG A 51 25.91 10.42 5.02
C ARG A 51 25.97 11.24 3.72
N TRP A 52 26.04 10.58 2.56
CA TRP A 52 26.06 11.28 1.29
C TRP A 52 24.77 12.04 1.01
N ASN A 53 23.62 11.47 1.38
CA ASN A 53 22.35 12.16 1.27
C ASN A 53 22.25 13.37 2.22
N LYS A 54 22.86 13.32 3.41
CA LYS A 54 22.96 14.47 4.32
C LYS A 54 23.85 15.57 3.74
N ASP A 55 24.94 15.20 3.08
CA ASP A 55 25.89 16.16 2.48
C ASP A 55 25.29 16.87 1.25
N GLN A 56 24.50 16.18 0.42
CA GLN A 56 24.00 16.71 -0.85
C GLN A 56 22.50 16.99 -0.91
N GLY A 57 21.72 16.57 0.09
CA GLY A 57 20.28 16.83 0.16
C GLY A 57 19.47 16.18 -0.97
N VAL A 58 19.92 15.04 -1.50
CA VAL A 58 19.41 14.45 -2.76
C VAL A 58 17.96 13.96 -2.64
N PHE A 59 17.56 13.45 -1.48
CA PHE A 59 16.17 13.06 -1.19
C PHE A 59 15.82 13.20 0.30
N GLN A 60 14.54 13.46 0.59
CA GLN A 60 14.06 13.51 1.97
C GLN A 60 13.88 12.10 2.54
N THR A 61 14.29 11.91 3.81
CA THR A 61 14.09 10.62 4.49
C THR A 61 12.61 10.44 4.82
N ARG A 62 12.02 9.36 4.31
CA ARG A 62 10.66 8.94 4.62
C ARG A 62 10.47 8.70 6.12
N ALA A 63 9.26 8.94 6.61
CA ALA A 63 8.93 8.67 8.00
C ALA A 63 9.03 7.16 8.29
N PRO A 64 9.28 6.77 9.55
CA PRO A 64 9.30 5.36 9.95
C PRO A 64 8.03 4.63 9.49
N GLY A 65 8.19 3.51 8.78
CA GLY A 65 7.09 2.67 8.28
C GLY A 65 6.48 3.09 6.95
N GLU A 66 6.80 4.27 6.42
CA GLU A 66 6.28 4.74 5.12
C GLU A 66 6.86 3.95 3.94
N ALA A 67 8.17 3.67 3.96
CA ALA A 67 8.80 2.81 2.95
C ALA A 67 8.22 1.38 2.96
N GLY A 68 7.83 0.87 4.14
CA GLY A 68 7.13 -0.41 4.26
C GLY A 68 5.73 -0.37 3.66
N LYS A 69 4.98 0.72 3.87
CA LYS A 69 3.67 0.92 3.23
C LYS A 69 3.78 0.97 1.71
N LEU A 70 4.75 1.71 1.17
CA LEU A 70 5.00 1.79 -0.27
C LEU A 70 5.38 0.42 -0.86
N ALA A 71 6.27 -0.32 -0.20
CA ALA A 71 6.67 -1.65 -0.65
C ALA A 71 5.51 -2.67 -0.62
N VAL A 72 4.54 -2.51 0.29
CA VAL A 72 3.35 -3.38 0.39
C VAL A 72 2.25 -2.94 -0.57
N LYS A 73 2.26 -1.69 -1.05
CA LYS A 73 1.26 -1.16 -1.98
C LYS A 73 1.47 -1.75 -3.38
N LYS A 74 0.93 -2.94 -3.59
CA LYS A 74 1.02 -3.69 -4.86
C LYS A 74 0.23 -3.04 -6.00
N TYR A 75 -0.86 -2.34 -5.69
CA TYR A 75 -1.76 -1.74 -6.67
C TYR A 75 -2.00 -0.27 -6.35
N GLY A 76 -2.09 0.56 -7.39
CA GLY A 76 -2.62 1.92 -7.28
C GLY A 76 -4.09 1.90 -6.87
N TYR A 77 -4.50 2.89 -6.08
CA TYR A 77 -5.89 3.15 -5.74
C TYR A 77 -6.03 4.59 -5.26
N ASN A 78 -7.20 5.18 -5.48
CA ASN A 78 -7.52 6.52 -4.98
C ASN A 78 -7.83 6.48 -3.46
N GLU A 79 -6.85 6.87 -2.65
CA GLU A 79 -6.97 6.91 -1.18
C GLU A 79 -7.98 7.94 -0.67
N ASN A 80 -8.33 8.95 -1.47
CA ASN A 80 -9.25 10.01 -1.11
C ASN A 80 -10.67 9.76 -1.63
N TYR A 81 -10.95 8.60 -2.23
CA TYR A 81 -12.23 8.32 -2.89
C TYR A 81 -13.44 8.49 -1.96
N PHE A 82 -13.32 8.11 -0.69
CA PHE A 82 -14.38 8.24 0.32
C PHE A 82 -14.18 9.43 1.27
N SER A 83 -13.20 10.31 0.99
CA SER A 83 -12.94 11.46 1.85
C SER A 83 -14.10 12.46 1.85
N ASN A 84 -14.73 12.66 0.69
CA ASN A 84 -15.91 13.47 0.50
C ASN A 84 -16.80 12.85 -0.60
N ILE A 85 -18.07 12.63 -0.28
CA ILE A 85 -19.05 12.03 -1.20
C ILE A 85 -19.71 13.15 -1.99
N ARG A 86 -19.37 13.25 -3.28
CA ARG A 86 -19.86 14.29 -4.20
C ARG A 86 -20.53 13.72 -5.45
N THR A 87 -20.27 12.47 -5.79
CA THR A 87 -20.84 11.82 -6.98
C THR A 87 -21.84 10.74 -6.59
N PRO A 88 -22.87 10.48 -7.43
CA PRO A 88 -23.78 9.36 -7.23
C PRO A 88 -23.06 8.01 -7.14
N ASN A 89 -22.01 7.80 -7.93
CA ASN A 89 -21.20 6.58 -7.88
C ASN A 89 -20.52 6.38 -6.53
N GLN A 90 -20.00 7.44 -5.91
CA GLN A 90 -19.43 7.36 -4.57
C GLN A 90 -20.48 6.93 -3.55
N ALA A 91 -21.68 7.53 -3.58
CA ALA A 91 -22.77 7.17 -2.69
C ALA A 91 -23.26 5.72 -2.91
N TYR A 92 -23.39 5.30 -4.17
CA TYR A 92 -23.71 3.92 -4.53
C TYR A 92 -22.68 2.94 -3.96
N LEU A 93 -21.38 3.21 -4.11
CA LEU A 93 -20.34 2.35 -3.56
C LEU A 93 -20.37 2.30 -2.04
N VAL A 94 -20.65 3.42 -1.35
CA VAL A 94 -20.82 3.42 0.11
C VAL A 94 -21.98 2.51 0.52
N GLY A 95 -23.13 2.61 -0.16
CA GLY A 95 -24.29 1.74 0.09
C GLY A 95 -23.99 0.26 -0.20
N TYR A 96 -23.33 -0.02 -1.32
CA TYR A 96 -22.90 -1.37 -1.68
C TYR A 96 -21.92 -1.95 -0.64
N ILE A 97 -20.92 -1.17 -0.21
CA ILE A 97 -19.97 -1.56 0.83
C ILE A 97 -20.70 -1.77 2.17
N LEU A 98 -21.73 -0.99 2.48
CA LEU A 98 -22.56 -1.17 3.68
C LEU A 98 -23.39 -2.47 3.61
N GLY A 99 -23.83 -2.91 2.44
CA GLY A 99 -24.43 -4.23 2.24
C GLY A 99 -23.39 -5.35 2.31
N ASP A 100 -22.63 -5.52 1.23
CA ASP A 100 -21.81 -6.72 0.98
C ASP A 100 -20.33 -6.55 1.33
N GLY A 101 -19.90 -5.33 1.65
CA GLY A 101 -18.51 -5.06 2.00
C GLY A 101 -18.12 -5.58 3.38
N THR A 102 -16.89 -6.09 3.51
CA THR A 102 -16.33 -6.51 4.80
C THR A 102 -15.12 -5.66 5.16
N LEU A 103 -15.22 -4.92 6.26
CA LEU A 103 -14.09 -4.20 6.85
C LEU A 103 -13.41 -5.09 7.91
N TYR A 104 -12.09 -5.27 7.77
CA TYR A 104 -11.27 -5.88 8.80
C TYR A 104 -10.38 -4.83 9.45
N ASP A 105 -10.50 -4.72 10.77
CA ASP A 105 -9.58 -3.93 11.60
C ASP A 105 -8.55 -4.85 12.27
N ARG A 106 -7.29 -4.74 11.87
CA ARG A 106 -6.15 -5.50 12.44
C ARG A 106 -5.28 -4.63 13.35
N LYS A 107 -5.82 -3.55 13.94
CA LYS A 107 -5.12 -2.54 14.76
C LYS A 107 -4.04 -1.75 14.01
N LYS A 108 -3.00 -2.43 13.50
CA LYS A 108 -1.89 -1.81 12.74
C LYS A 108 -2.25 -1.53 11.28
N SER A 109 -3.21 -2.27 10.72
CA SER A 109 -3.69 -2.09 9.36
C SER A 109 -5.19 -2.39 9.28
N LYS A 110 -5.85 -1.75 8.32
CA LYS A 110 -7.25 -2.01 8.01
C LYS A 110 -7.35 -2.37 6.54
N ARG A 111 -8.28 -3.26 6.22
CA ARG A 111 -8.54 -3.70 4.85
C ARG A 111 -10.04 -3.77 4.59
N LEU A 112 -10.42 -3.33 3.39
CA LEU A 112 -11.73 -3.55 2.82
C LEU A 112 -11.66 -4.79 1.93
N VAL A 113 -12.62 -5.70 2.07
CA VAL A 113 -12.77 -6.89 1.24
C VAL A 113 -14.17 -6.88 0.65
N LEU A 114 -14.25 -6.92 -0.67
CA LEU A 114 -15.47 -7.12 -1.43
C LEU A 114 -15.41 -8.52 -2.04
N THR A 115 -16.49 -9.30 -1.93
CA THR A 115 -16.55 -10.65 -2.48
C THR A 115 -17.89 -10.83 -3.17
N VAL A 116 -17.86 -11.32 -4.40
CA VAL A 116 -19.06 -11.60 -5.21
C VAL A 116 -18.98 -13.01 -5.79
N ALA A 117 -20.14 -13.55 -6.16
CA ALA A 117 -20.21 -14.80 -6.91
C ALA A 117 -19.59 -14.64 -8.30
N GLU A 118 -19.14 -15.75 -8.90
CA GLU A 118 -18.55 -15.76 -10.24
C GLU A 118 -19.47 -15.17 -11.32
N THR A 119 -20.79 -15.31 -11.16
CA THR A 119 -21.81 -14.71 -12.02
C THR A 119 -21.73 -13.19 -12.10
N ASP A 120 -21.35 -12.55 -10.99
CA ASP A 120 -21.38 -11.09 -10.82
C ASP A 120 -19.97 -10.48 -10.81
N LYS A 121 -18.97 -11.21 -11.32
CA LYS A 121 -17.56 -10.77 -11.32
C LYS A 121 -17.36 -9.40 -11.98
N ASP A 122 -18.18 -9.06 -12.96
CA ASP A 122 -18.10 -7.80 -13.70
C ASP A 122 -18.35 -6.59 -12.81
N LEU A 123 -19.14 -6.75 -11.74
CA LEU A 123 -19.32 -5.72 -10.71
C LEU A 123 -18.01 -5.40 -10.00
N LEU A 124 -17.18 -6.39 -9.67
CA LEU A 124 -15.89 -6.11 -9.05
C LEU A 124 -14.93 -5.40 -10.01
N TYR A 125 -14.98 -5.72 -11.30
CA TYR A 125 -14.17 -5.04 -12.30
C TYR A 125 -14.63 -3.59 -12.55
N SER A 126 -15.94 -3.32 -12.51
CA SER A 126 -16.46 -1.95 -12.61
C SER A 126 -16.08 -1.11 -11.39
N ILE A 127 -16.19 -1.67 -10.18
CA ILE A 127 -15.74 -1.03 -8.94
C ILE A 127 -14.23 -0.77 -8.99
N ALA A 128 -13.44 -1.75 -9.44
CA ALA A 128 -12.00 -1.58 -9.58
C ALA A 128 -11.65 -0.43 -10.53
N ARG A 129 -12.32 -0.36 -11.68
CA ARG A 129 -12.14 0.72 -12.66
C ARG A 129 -12.50 2.09 -12.07
N GLU A 130 -13.63 2.20 -11.40
CA GLU A 130 -14.10 3.44 -10.76
C GLU A 130 -13.09 3.96 -9.71
N MET A 131 -12.52 3.05 -8.93
CA MET A 131 -11.54 3.39 -7.89
C MET A 131 -10.10 3.53 -8.41
N ASN A 132 -9.90 3.42 -9.73
CA ASN A 132 -8.59 3.39 -10.40
C ASN A 132 -7.67 2.31 -9.84
N ILE A 133 -8.22 1.11 -9.66
CA ILE A 133 -7.53 -0.10 -9.19
C ILE A 133 -7.25 -0.98 -10.40
N ALA A 134 -6.03 -1.50 -10.47
CA ALA A 134 -5.63 -2.43 -11.51
C ALA A 134 -6.50 -3.71 -11.47
N PRO A 135 -6.95 -4.24 -12.62
CA PRO A 135 -7.85 -5.41 -12.67
C PRO A 135 -7.25 -6.67 -12.04
N GLU A 136 -5.92 -6.77 -11.99
CA GLU A 136 -5.17 -7.87 -11.35
C GLU A 136 -5.31 -7.89 -9.82
N ALA A 137 -5.89 -6.84 -9.23
CA ALA A 137 -6.26 -6.82 -7.82
C ALA A 137 -7.49 -7.71 -7.53
N VAL A 138 -8.33 -7.96 -8.54
CA VAL A 138 -9.46 -8.87 -8.45
C VAL A 138 -8.94 -10.31 -8.51
N LYS A 139 -9.17 -11.08 -7.45
CA LYS A 139 -8.67 -12.45 -7.32
C LYS A 139 -9.79 -13.46 -7.35
N PHE A 140 -9.66 -14.45 -8.22
CA PHE A 140 -10.48 -15.64 -8.20
C PHE A 140 -10.20 -16.48 -6.94
N ARG A 141 -11.27 -16.94 -6.31
CA ARG A 141 -11.26 -17.90 -5.20
C ARG A 141 -12.09 -19.10 -5.62
N LYS A 142 -11.40 -20.20 -5.92
CA LYS A 142 -12.03 -21.49 -6.11
C LYS A 142 -12.56 -21.99 -4.77
N ASN A 143 -13.77 -22.54 -4.78
CA ASN A 143 -14.28 -23.19 -3.58
C ASN A 143 -13.74 -24.62 -3.46
N ASN A 144 -13.63 -25.06 -2.22
CA ASN A 144 -13.18 -26.41 -1.89
C ASN A 144 -14.35 -27.40 -1.73
N THR A 145 -15.59 -26.93 -1.84
CA THR A 145 -16.79 -27.73 -1.56
C THR A 145 -17.72 -27.73 -2.79
N CYS A 146 -18.30 -28.89 -3.10
CA CYS A 146 -19.14 -29.10 -4.28
C CYS A 146 -20.41 -28.24 -4.35
N ASN A 147 -20.93 -27.76 -3.21
CA ASN A 147 -22.17 -27.00 -3.13
C ASN A 147 -21.98 -25.47 -3.10
N GLU A 148 -20.75 -24.98 -3.22
CA GLU A 148 -20.48 -23.55 -3.12
C GLU A 148 -19.98 -23.03 -4.48
N GLN A 149 -20.57 -21.94 -4.98
CA GLN A 149 -20.15 -21.31 -6.24
C GLN A 149 -18.85 -20.51 -6.09
N ASN A 150 -17.94 -20.62 -7.06
CA ASN A 150 -16.68 -19.88 -7.04
C ASN A 150 -16.92 -18.38 -6.86
N LYS A 151 -15.94 -17.70 -6.26
CA LYS A 151 -16.07 -16.29 -5.89
C LYS A 151 -14.93 -15.48 -6.46
N TYR A 152 -15.20 -14.22 -6.73
CA TYR A 152 -14.17 -13.22 -6.97
C TYR A 152 -14.07 -12.31 -5.75
N SER A 153 -12.86 -11.87 -5.43
CA SER A 153 -12.62 -10.98 -4.30
C SER A 153 -11.69 -9.83 -4.67
N LEU A 154 -12.08 -8.63 -4.26
CA LEU A 154 -11.26 -7.42 -4.34
C LEU A 154 -10.85 -7.02 -2.92
N THR A 155 -9.55 -6.97 -2.65
CA THR A 155 -9.01 -6.61 -1.33
C THR A 155 -8.22 -5.32 -1.41
N ILE A 156 -8.65 -4.30 -0.68
CA ILE A 156 -8.03 -2.98 -0.61
C ILE A 156 -7.45 -2.78 0.79
N SER A 157 -6.12 -2.82 0.90
CA SER A 157 -5.39 -2.66 2.17
C SER A 157 -5.02 -1.19 2.41
N CYS A 158 -6.03 -0.36 2.65
CA CYS A 158 -5.85 1.07 2.91
C CYS A 158 -6.53 1.49 4.20
N THR A 159 -5.74 1.94 5.19
CA THR A 159 -6.27 2.44 6.47
C THR A 159 -7.09 3.71 6.30
N LYS A 160 -6.72 4.58 5.38
CA LYS A 160 -7.42 5.84 5.12
C LYS A 160 -8.83 5.59 4.57
N ILE A 161 -8.97 4.79 3.51
CA ILE A 161 -10.27 4.38 2.96
C ILE A 161 -11.13 3.74 4.05
N CYS A 162 -10.59 2.83 4.86
CA CYS A 162 -11.36 2.20 5.93
C CYS A 162 -11.80 3.22 7.00
N ASN A 163 -10.95 4.18 7.37
CA ASN A 163 -11.31 5.24 8.32
C ASN A 163 -12.37 6.19 7.76
N ASP A 164 -12.29 6.52 6.47
CA ASP A 164 -13.30 7.33 5.78
C ASP A 164 -14.65 6.61 5.76
N LEU A 165 -14.67 5.30 5.45
CA LEU A 165 -15.88 4.48 5.51
C LEU A 165 -16.44 4.36 6.94
N MET A 166 -15.57 4.23 7.96
CA MET A 166 -16.00 4.23 9.36
C MET A 166 -16.58 5.58 9.79
N ARG A 167 -16.04 6.70 9.29
CA ARG A 167 -16.62 8.04 9.50
C ARG A 167 -18.01 8.14 8.87
N LEU A 168 -18.21 7.47 7.74
CA LEU A 168 -19.50 7.28 7.08
C LEU A 168 -20.36 6.18 7.76
N GLY A 169 -20.12 5.84 9.03
CA GLY A 169 -20.97 4.89 9.77
C GLY A 169 -20.76 3.41 9.43
N ILE A 170 -19.90 3.05 8.47
CA ILE A 170 -19.61 1.66 8.12
C ILE A 170 -18.55 1.11 9.07
N SER A 171 -18.98 0.46 10.15
CA SER A 171 -18.07 -0.16 11.12
C SER A 171 -17.70 -1.61 10.77
N PRO A 172 -16.51 -2.10 11.19
CA PRO A 172 -16.20 -3.52 11.16
C PRO A 172 -17.16 -4.30 12.08
N LYS A 173 -17.44 -5.57 11.75
CA LYS A 173 -18.46 -6.42 12.43
C LYS A 173 -19.83 -5.74 12.46
N LYS A 174 -20.38 -5.53 11.27
CA LYS A 174 -21.71 -4.93 11.09
C LYS A 174 -22.74 -5.62 11.99
N THR A 175 -23.51 -4.80 12.70
CA THR A 175 -24.53 -5.26 13.66
C THR A 175 -25.95 -4.98 13.15
N GLY A 176 -26.10 -4.33 12.00
CA GLY A 176 -27.40 -3.91 11.46
C GLY A 176 -27.98 -2.69 12.18
N LYS A 177 -27.21 -2.05 13.07
CA LYS A 177 -27.58 -0.84 13.82
C LYS A 177 -26.67 0.34 13.47
N GLU A 178 -26.11 0.32 12.27
CA GLU A 178 -25.23 1.38 11.79
C GLU A 178 -26.02 2.71 11.77
N PRO A 179 -25.46 3.80 12.32
CA PRO A 179 -26.15 5.07 12.35
C PRO A 179 -26.36 5.57 10.92
N TRP A 180 -27.55 6.11 10.66
CA TRP A 180 -27.82 6.81 9.40
C TRP A 180 -26.82 7.96 9.24
N ILE A 181 -26.15 7.97 8.10
CA ILE A 181 -25.25 9.06 7.75
C ILE A 181 -26.12 10.28 7.44
N THR A 182 -26.05 11.31 8.27
CA THR A 182 -26.53 12.64 7.89
C THR A 182 -25.43 13.26 7.05
N ILE A 183 -25.61 13.28 5.73
CA ILE A 183 -24.66 13.82 4.73
C ILE A 183 -24.94 15.30 4.52
#